data_AF-A0A3D1HWM8-F1
#
_entry.id   AF-A0A3D1HWM8-F1
#
_cell.length_a   1.000
_cell.length_b   1.000
_cell.length_c   1.000
_cell.angle_alpha   90.00
_cell.angle_beta   90.00
_cell.angle_gamma   90.00
#
_symmetry.space_group_name_H-M   'P 1'
#
loop_
_entity.id
_entity.type
_entity.pdbx_description
1 polymer ?
#
loop_
_entity_poly.entity_id
_entity_poly.type
_entity_poly.pdbx_seq_one_letter_code
_entity_poly.pdbx_strand_id
1 'polypeptide(L)'
;MKKRAFITAILLIFSLLLCLSSCEPVDKSYASTQSETASEPKKAKKAPENVKRPKIMSDDTIMPQYVDISVFDEENYSAVYLGKKFKISAEFADEEFTVPATVGNMESHGWALVENSAYDKESLVYAGESVDTVFVNEDGVQVNAKFYNSSQSSVKLSKCNIVKFKIINDFYSSPDNFHEFNINGVNNKMAITDIIDTLGTPSHFYGIDESNYYLDYFISQRDRRNGITVYINPSDDAITAIEFSYYK
;
A
#
# COMPACT_ATOMS: atom_id res chain seq x y z
N MET A 1 33.83 52.16 26.92
CA MET A 1 32.98 51.96 25.71
C MET A 1 32.57 50.49 25.46
N LYS A 2 33.34 49.47 25.89
CA LYS A 2 33.04 48.05 25.59
C LYS A 2 31.79 47.44 26.28
N LYS A 3 31.32 47.97 27.41
CA LYS A 3 30.14 47.43 28.12
C LYS A 3 28.78 47.85 27.51
N ARG A 4 28.74 48.98 26.79
CA ARG A 4 27.50 49.46 26.14
C ARG A 4 27.19 48.70 24.85
N ALA A 5 28.23 48.33 24.08
CA ALA A 5 28.09 47.54 22.86
C ALA A 5 27.57 46.11 23.10
N PHE A 6 27.91 45.53 24.25
CA PHE A 6 27.46 44.18 24.63
C PHE A 6 25.97 44.15 24.99
N ILE A 7 25.48 45.20 25.64
CA ILE A 7 24.05 45.33 26.01
C ILE A 7 23.19 45.55 24.76
N THR A 8 23.67 46.36 23.80
CA THR A 8 22.97 46.55 22.52
C THR A 8 22.93 45.29 21.66
N ALA A 9 23.98 44.45 21.71
CA ALA A 9 24.00 43.19 20.97
C ALA A 9 23.02 42.16 21.54
N ILE A 10 22.90 42.08 22.87
CA ILE A 10 21.95 41.17 23.53
C ILE A 10 20.49 41.60 23.28
N LEU A 11 20.21 42.91 23.28
CA LEU A 11 18.88 43.43 22.96
C LEU A 11 18.47 43.17 21.50
N LEU A 12 19.41 43.19 20.57
CA LEU A 12 19.17 42.87 19.15
C LEU A 12 18.87 41.38 18.94
N ILE A 13 19.54 40.49 19.69
CA ILE A 13 19.26 39.04 19.64
C ILE A 13 17.88 38.74 20.25
N PHE A 14 17.50 39.44 21.32
CA PHE A 14 16.18 39.29 21.95
C PHE A 14 15.04 39.82 21.05
N SER A 15 15.27 40.89 20.27
CA SER A 15 14.26 41.37 19.31
C SER A 15 14.10 40.45 18.10
N LEU A 16 15.16 39.79 17.66
CA LEU A 16 15.10 38.79 16.57
C LEU A 16 14.39 37.49 17.01
N LEU A 17 14.54 37.07 18.28
CA LEU A 17 13.83 35.91 18.83
C LEU A 17 12.32 36.14 19.00
N LEU A 18 11.90 37.38 19.28
CA LEU A 18 10.48 37.75 19.38
C LEU A 18 9.76 37.80 18.02
N CYS A 19 10.48 37.93 16.91
CA CYS A 19 9.91 37.90 15.56
C CYS A 19 9.74 36.48 14.99
N LEU A 20 10.28 35.44 15.63
CA LEU A 20 10.14 34.04 15.19
C LEU A 20 9.07 33.27 15.99
N SER A 21 8.44 33.90 16.98
CA SER A 21 7.39 33.32 17.82
C SER A 21 6.02 33.94 17.58
N SER A 22 5.72 34.41 16.37
CA SER A 22 4.34 34.61 15.91
C SER A 22 3.86 33.34 15.22
N CYS A 23 3.54 32.33 16.02
CA CYS A 23 2.53 31.36 15.62
C CYS A 23 1.24 32.15 15.37
N GLU A 24 0.74 32.11 14.14
CA GLU A 24 -0.62 32.54 13.84
C GLU A 24 -1.59 31.86 14.82
N PRO A 25 -2.59 32.58 15.36
CA PRO A 25 -3.61 31.94 16.15
C PRO A 25 -4.32 30.92 15.26
N VAL A 26 -4.30 29.66 15.69
CA VAL A 26 -5.11 28.57 15.12
C VAL A 26 -6.50 29.11 14.85
N ASP A 27 -6.88 29.07 13.58
CA ASP A 27 -8.18 29.48 13.09
C ASP A 27 -9.26 28.66 13.80
N LYS A 28 -9.89 29.25 14.83
CA LYS A 28 -11.03 28.69 15.55
C LYS A 28 -12.34 28.89 14.79
N SER A 29 -12.30 28.89 13.45
CA SER A 29 -13.49 28.91 12.61
C SER A 29 -13.75 27.60 11.85
N TYR A 30 -12.96 26.54 12.06
CA TYR A 30 -13.28 25.19 11.57
C TYR A 30 -14.34 24.47 12.43
N ALA A 31 -15.40 25.19 12.80
CA ALA A 31 -16.63 24.66 13.38
C ALA A 31 -17.81 25.66 13.29
N SER A 32 -17.80 26.57 12.31
CA SER A 32 -18.98 27.39 12.00
C SER A 32 -19.60 26.95 10.67
N THR A 33 -20.12 25.73 10.63
CA THR A 33 -21.20 25.43 9.68
C THR A 33 -22.50 25.79 10.38
N GLN A 34 -23.06 26.94 9.98
CA GLN A 34 -24.44 27.26 10.23
C GLN A 34 -25.32 26.14 9.68
N SER A 35 -26.16 25.61 10.56
CA SER A 35 -27.35 24.85 10.21
C SER A 35 -28.36 25.76 9.50
N GLU A 36 -29.19 25.14 8.66
CA GLU A 36 -30.33 25.65 7.87
C GLU A 36 -29.92 26.25 6.50
N THR A 37 -30.36 25.73 5.34
CA THR A 37 -31.63 25.06 5.04
C THR A 37 -31.44 24.03 3.92
N ALA A 38 -31.80 22.78 4.19
CA ALA A 38 -31.95 21.74 3.19
C ALA A 38 -33.12 22.08 2.26
N SER A 39 -32.89 22.10 0.95
CA SER A 39 -33.98 21.96 -0.01
C SER A 39 -34.46 20.50 0.02
N GLU A 40 -35.76 20.33 0.27
CA GLU A 40 -36.41 19.03 0.37
C GLU A 40 -36.15 18.15 -0.87
N PRO A 41 -35.80 16.86 -0.70
CA PRO A 41 -35.70 15.93 -1.82
C PRO A 41 -37.10 15.58 -2.32
N LYS A 42 -37.27 15.51 -3.64
CA LYS A 42 -38.48 14.98 -4.29
C LYS A 42 -38.82 13.62 -3.67
N LYS A 43 -39.98 13.54 -3.01
CA LYS A 43 -40.52 12.32 -2.39
C LYS A 43 -40.54 11.16 -3.39
N ALA A 44 -39.71 10.16 -3.15
CA ALA A 44 -39.89 8.82 -3.72
C ALA A 44 -41.22 8.24 -3.20
N LYS A 45 -41.99 7.60 -4.09
CA LYS A 45 -43.30 7.00 -3.78
C LYS A 45 -43.15 5.92 -2.70
N LYS A 46 -43.94 6.02 -1.62
CA LYS A 46 -44.03 4.96 -0.59
C LYS A 46 -44.57 3.67 -1.21
N ALA A 47 -43.92 2.55 -0.89
CA ALA A 47 -44.39 1.22 -1.22
C ALA A 47 -45.70 0.89 -0.48
N PRO A 48 -46.61 0.10 -1.07
CA PRO A 48 -47.94 -0.19 -0.52
C PRO A 48 -47.90 -0.92 0.82
N GLU A 49 -48.84 -0.57 1.71
CA GLU A 49 -48.88 -0.95 3.14
C GLU A 49 -49.16 -2.44 3.43
N ASN A 50 -49.39 -3.27 2.41
CA ASN A 50 -49.87 -4.65 2.61
C ASN A 50 -48.80 -5.75 2.45
N VAL A 51 -47.52 -5.41 2.56
CA VAL A 51 -46.41 -6.39 2.51
C VAL A 51 -45.89 -6.64 3.93
N LYS A 52 -46.18 -7.82 4.50
CA LYS A 52 -45.49 -8.30 5.71
C LYS A 52 -44.01 -8.55 5.37
N ARG A 53 -43.14 -7.62 5.76
CA ARG A 53 -41.69 -7.77 5.63
C ARG A 53 -41.20 -8.82 6.63
N PRO A 54 -40.44 -9.84 6.21
CA PRO A 54 -39.86 -10.78 7.15
C PRO A 54 -38.82 -10.06 8.00
N LYS A 55 -38.81 -10.36 9.31
CA LYS A 55 -37.79 -9.87 10.24
C LYS A 55 -36.54 -10.72 10.03
N ILE A 56 -35.69 -10.34 9.08
CA ILE A 56 -34.41 -10.99 8.88
C ILE A 56 -33.37 -10.12 9.60
N MET A 57 -32.97 -10.56 10.79
CA MET A 57 -31.71 -10.16 11.40
C MET A 57 -30.62 -11.05 10.82
N SER A 58 -29.56 -10.43 10.30
CA SER A 58 -28.22 -10.98 10.16
C SER A 58 -27.28 -9.79 10.17
N ASP A 59 -26.41 -9.72 11.18
CA ASP A 59 -25.10 -9.09 11.03
C ASP A 59 -24.37 -9.77 9.86
N ASP A 60 -23.40 -9.07 9.26
CA ASP A 60 -22.73 -9.38 8.00
C ASP A 60 -23.48 -8.86 6.75
N THR A 61 -23.13 -7.62 6.42
CA THR A 61 -23.55 -6.91 5.23
C THR A 61 -23.14 -7.69 3.98
N ILE A 62 -24.11 -8.35 3.36
CA ILE A 62 -23.99 -9.02 2.07
C ILE A 62 -23.54 -7.99 1.02
N MET A 63 -22.38 -8.25 0.42
CA MET A 63 -21.77 -7.46 -0.66
C MET A 63 -22.65 -7.45 -1.92
N PRO A 64 -22.75 -6.32 -2.64
CA PRO A 64 -23.26 -6.33 -4.00
C PRO A 64 -22.19 -6.89 -4.97
N GLN A 65 -22.57 -7.90 -5.74
CA GLN A 65 -21.73 -8.60 -6.75
C GLN A 65 -21.46 -7.80 -8.04
N TYR A 66 -21.68 -6.47 -8.03
CA TYR A 66 -21.48 -5.63 -9.20
C TYR A 66 -20.77 -4.35 -8.79
N VAL A 67 -19.48 -4.27 -9.12
CA VAL A 67 -18.65 -3.08 -8.98
C VAL A 67 -18.57 -2.42 -10.37
N ASP A 68 -19.25 -1.29 -10.56
CA ASP A 68 -19.29 -0.56 -11.83
C ASP A 68 -18.03 0.29 -12.04
N ILE A 69 -16.97 -0.34 -12.55
CA ILE A 69 -15.62 0.22 -12.72
C ILE A 69 -15.53 1.58 -13.46
N SER A 70 -16.62 2.08 -14.06
CA SER A 70 -16.70 3.38 -14.74
C SER A 70 -16.89 4.60 -13.81
N VAL A 71 -17.21 4.39 -12.53
CA VAL A 71 -17.43 5.48 -11.54
C VAL A 71 -16.15 5.84 -10.76
N PHE A 72 -15.00 5.26 -11.13
CA PHE A 72 -13.83 5.11 -10.25
C PHE A 72 -12.60 5.99 -10.59
N ASP A 73 -12.78 7.16 -11.21
CA ASP A 73 -11.71 8.16 -11.48
C ASP A 73 -11.20 8.91 -10.22
N GLU A 74 -11.78 8.67 -9.04
CA GLU A 74 -11.36 9.26 -7.76
C GLU A 74 -10.63 8.21 -6.89
N GLU A 75 -9.57 8.62 -6.17
CA GLU A 75 -8.84 7.77 -5.22
C GLU A 75 -9.80 7.22 -4.15
N ASN A 76 -10.20 5.96 -4.28
CA ASN A 76 -11.33 5.40 -3.55
C ASN A 76 -10.86 4.42 -2.49
N TYR A 77 -10.98 4.81 -1.22
CA TYR A 77 -10.73 3.93 -0.07
C TYR A 77 -12.03 3.31 0.42
N SER A 78 -12.10 1.99 0.45
CA SER A 78 -13.15 1.27 1.13
C SER A 78 -12.76 1.03 2.60
N ALA A 79 -13.76 0.90 3.49
CA ALA A 79 -13.53 0.50 4.88
C ALA A 79 -13.37 -1.03 5.02
N VAL A 80 -12.86 -1.71 3.98
CA VAL A 80 -12.70 -3.16 3.90
C VAL A 80 -11.22 -3.51 4.03
N TYR A 81 -10.90 -4.53 4.84
CA TYR A 81 -9.53 -4.94 5.14
C TYR A 81 -9.47 -6.47 5.28
N LEU A 82 -8.36 -7.08 4.90
CA LEU A 82 -8.15 -8.54 5.00
C LEU A 82 -8.16 -9.03 6.46
N GLY A 83 -7.82 -8.13 7.41
CA GLY A 83 -7.88 -8.38 8.83
C GLY A 83 -6.57 -8.93 9.42
N LYS A 84 -6.36 -8.70 10.71
CA LYS A 84 -5.08 -8.99 11.40
C LYS A 84 -4.67 -10.46 11.45
N LYS A 85 -5.60 -11.39 11.22
CA LYS A 85 -5.33 -12.83 11.19
C LYS A 85 -4.92 -13.33 9.81
N PHE A 86 -5.05 -12.48 8.79
CA PHE A 86 -4.64 -12.80 7.43
C PHE A 86 -3.15 -13.12 7.39
N LYS A 87 -2.81 -14.18 6.67
CA LYS A 87 -1.43 -14.61 6.41
C LYS A 87 -1.20 -14.62 4.92
N ILE A 88 -0.09 -14.03 4.51
CA ILE A 88 0.33 -14.04 3.11
C ILE A 88 0.89 -15.43 2.81
N SER A 89 0.34 -16.05 1.76
CA SER A 89 0.84 -17.29 1.16
C SER A 89 1.29 -16.92 -0.24
N ALA A 90 2.58 -17.05 -0.51
CA ALA A 90 3.15 -16.61 -1.77
C ALA A 90 4.02 -17.72 -2.36
N GLU A 91 3.74 -18.09 -3.59
CA GLU A 91 4.54 -19.02 -4.40
C GLU A 91 4.92 -18.33 -5.69
N PHE A 92 6.17 -18.46 -6.12
CA PHE A 92 6.66 -17.92 -7.39
C PHE A 92 7.85 -18.72 -7.89
N ALA A 93 7.82 -19.10 -9.18
CA ALA A 93 8.85 -19.93 -9.80
C ALA A 93 9.12 -21.22 -8.99
N ASP A 94 8.04 -21.90 -8.59
CA ASP A 94 8.02 -23.15 -7.81
C ASP A 94 8.63 -23.06 -6.38
N GLU A 95 8.88 -21.84 -5.89
CA GLU A 95 9.41 -21.59 -4.54
C GLU A 95 8.41 -20.86 -3.66
N GLU A 96 8.36 -21.22 -2.37
CA GLU A 96 7.54 -20.54 -1.36
C GLU A 96 8.24 -19.30 -0.81
N PHE A 97 7.55 -18.16 -0.86
CA PHE A 97 8.00 -16.90 -0.33
C PHE A 97 7.34 -16.60 1.01
N THR A 98 8.16 -16.15 1.96
CA THR A 98 7.69 -15.64 3.24
C THR A 98 7.95 -14.14 3.34
N VAL A 99 7.05 -13.40 3.99
CA VAL A 99 7.27 -11.97 4.26
C VAL A 99 6.93 -11.67 5.73
N PRO A 100 7.83 -11.04 6.51
CA PRO A 100 9.17 -10.61 6.12
C PRO A 100 10.16 -11.78 5.98
N ALA A 101 11.09 -11.65 5.04
CA ALA A 101 12.19 -12.60 4.77
C ALA A 101 13.56 -12.00 5.13
N THR A 102 14.61 -12.81 5.02
CA THR A 102 16.01 -12.41 5.18
C THR A 102 16.83 -12.80 3.96
N VAL A 103 17.97 -12.14 3.72
CA VAL A 103 18.87 -12.48 2.61
C VAL A 103 19.30 -13.95 2.66
N GLY A 104 19.66 -14.45 3.85
CA GLY A 104 20.07 -15.84 4.01
C GLY A 104 18.95 -16.85 3.70
N ASN A 105 17.68 -16.49 3.94
CA ASN A 105 16.54 -17.31 3.54
C ASN A 105 16.35 -17.29 2.01
N MET A 106 16.54 -16.16 1.35
CA MET A 106 16.49 -16.08 -0.12
C MET A 106 17.62 -16.92 -0.75
N GLU A 107 18.85 -16.75 -0.27
CA GLU A 107 20.02 -17.47 -0.78
C GLU A 107 19.92 -18.99 -0.58
N SER A 108 19.28 -19.46 0.50
CA SER A 108 19.07 -20.90 0.71
C SER A 108 18.10 -21.53 -0.28
N HIS A 109 17.26 -20.72 -0.94
CA HIS A 109 16.32 -21.15 -1.98
C HIS A 109 16.82 -20.77 -3.39
N GLY A 110 18.14 -20.58 -3.56
CA GLY A 110 18.75 -20.34 -4.88
C GLY A 110 18.61 -18.93 -5.43
N TRP A 111 18.14 -17.96 -4.64
CA TRP A 111 18.02 -16.57 -5.05
C TRP A 111 19.26 -15.75 -4.68
N ALA A 112 19.92 -15.19 -5.67
CA ALA A 112 21.07 -14.32 -5.49
C ALA A 112 20.65 -12.84 -5.51
N LEU A 113 21.12 -12.07 -4.53
CA LEU A 113 20.93 -10.62 -4.52
C LEU A 113 21.77 -9.99 -5.64
N VAL A 114 21.14 -9.19 -6.49
CA VAL A 114 21.85 -8.36 -7.49
C VAL A 114 22.44 -7.17 -6.78
N GLU A 115 23.76 -7.16 -6.65
CA GLU A 115 24.50 -6.02 -6.14
C GLU A 115 24.43 -4.89 -7.16
N ASN A 116 23.86 -3.76 -6.75
CA ASN A 116 23.80 -2.56 -7.58
C ASN A 116 24.89 -1.58 -7.12
N SER A 117 25.23 -0.60 -7.96
CA SER A 117 26.28 0.37 -7.64
C SER A 117 25.95 1.27 -6.45
N ALA A 118 24.71 1.23 -5.95
CA ALA A 118 24.23 2.03 -4.83
C ALA A 118 24.31 1.27 -3.50
N TYR A 119 24.07 -0.04 -3.49
CA TYR A 119 23.99 -0.86 -2.29
C TYR A 119 24.53 -2.28 -2.53
N ASP A 120 25.49 -2.68 -1.70
CA ASP A 120 25.98 -4.05 -1.55
C ASP A 120 25.45 -4.68 -0.24
N LYS A 121 25.72 -5.97 -0.02
CA LYS A 121 25.29 -6.68 1.20
C LYS A 121 25.83 -6.07 2.49
N GLU A 122 26.95 -5.37 2.41
CA GLU A 122 27.69 -4.78 3.52
C GLU A 122 27.32 -3.30 3.77
N SER A 123 26.53 -2.72 2.87
CA SER A 123 26.12 -1.33 2.89
C SER A 123 25.27 -1.05 4.12
N LEU A 124 25.57 0.07 4.79
CA LEU A 124 24.85 0.51 5.96
C LEU A 124 23.54 1.18 5.54
N VAL A 125 22.43 0.65 6.03
CA VAL A 125 21.09 1.21 5.90
C VAL A 125 20.76 1.93 7.20
N TYR A 126 20.38 3.21 7.14
CA TYR A 126 20.06 3.97 8.35
C TYR A 126 18.73 3.49 8.96
N ALA A 127 18.56 3.76 10.26
CA ALA A 127 17.35 3.40 10.98
C ALA A 127 16.11 4.03 10.33
N GLY A 128 15.09 3.23 10.03
CA GLY A 128 13.85 3.68 9.39
C GLY A 128 13.94 3.89 7.87
N GLU A 129 15.09 3.65 7.24
CA GLU A 129 15.21 3.71 5.79
C GLU A 129 14.82 2.39 5.12
N SER A 130 14.45 2.50 3.84
CA SER A 130 14.16 1.38 2.96
C SER A 130 15.02 1.42 1.72
N VAL A 131 15.44 0.24 1.25
CA VAL A 131 16.27 0.08 0.05
C VAL A 131 15.58 -0.88 -0.91
N ASP A 132 15.46 -0.47 -2.17
CA ASP A 132 14.94 -1.31 -3.25
C ASP A 132 16.08 -2.03 -3.97
N THR A 133 15.90 -3.33 -4.19
CA THR A 133 16.88 -4.22 -4.81
C THR A 133 16.18 -5.31 -5.61
N VAL A 134 16.95 -6.16 -6.28
CA VAL A 134 16.43 -7.26 -7.10
C VAL A 134 17.16 -8.56 -6.72
N PHE A 135 16.42 -9.66 -6.63
CA PHE A 135 16.96 -11.00 -6.54
C PHE A 135 16.79 -11.73 -7.87
N VAL A 136 17.76 -12.57 -8.23
CA VAL A 136 17.75 -13.37 -9.45
C VAL A 136 18.06 -14.82 -9.11
N ASN A 137 17.28 -15.75 -9.65
CA ASN A 137 17.54 -17.19 -9.49
C ASN A 137 18.48 -17.73 -10.59
N GLU A 138 18.81 -19.03 -10.53
CA GLU A 138 19.70 -19.67 -11.51
C GLU A 138 19.15 -19.63 -12.95
N ASP A 139 17.83 -19.63 -13.10
CA ASP A 139 17.13 -19.56 -14.40
C ASP A 139 17.03 -18.12 -14.95
N GLY A 140 17.52 -17.11 -14.21
CA GLY A 140 17.48 -15.70 -14.60
C GLY A 140 16.17 -14.96 -14.27
N VAL A 141 15.25 -15.61 -13.55
CA VAL A 141 14.00 -15.03 -13.05
C VAL A 141 14.29 -13.99 -12.00
N GLN A 142 13.61 -12.84 -12.08
CA GLN A 142 13.85 -11.72 -11.20
C GLN A 142 12.66 -11.48 -10.27
N VAL A 143 12.95 -11.12 -9.03
CA VAL A 143 11.96 -10.60 -8.08
C VAL A 143 12.49 -9.34 -7.41
N ASN A 144 11.70 -8.28 -7.44
CA ASN A 144 12.08 -7.02 -6.80
C ASN A 144 11.78 -7.13 -5.30
N ALA A 145 12.71 -6.67 -4.47
CA ALA A 145 12.63 -6.77 -3.03
C ALA A 145 12.93 -5.43 -2.37
N LYS A 146 12.11 -5.07 -1.38
CA LYS A 146 12.31 -3.88 -0.54
C LYS A 146 12.80 -4.32 0.84
N PHE A 147 13.99 -3.87 1.17
CA PHE A 147 14.56 -3.96 2.51
C PHE A 147 14.06 -2.81 3.38
N TYR A 148 13.87 -3.08 4.66
CA TYR A 148 13.55 -2.05 5.65
C TYR A 148 14.33 -2.26 6.93
N ASN A 149 14.99 -1.21 7.39
CA ASN A 149 15.66 -1.23 8.68
C ASN A 149 14.69 -0.79 9.79
N SER A 150 14.05 -1.78 10.42
CA SER A 150 13.19 -1.57 11.60
C SER A 150 13.96 -1.37 12.91
N SER A 151 15.29 -1.37 12.89
CA SER A 151 16.13 -1.21 14.09
C SER A 151 16.27 0.26 14.49
N GLN A 152 16.67 0.50 15.74
CA GLN A 152 16.94 1.85 16.26
C GLN A 152 18.33 2.39 15.84
N SER A 153 19.11 1.60 15.11
CA SER A 153 20.46 1.95 14.66
C SER A 153 20.66 1.53 13.21
N SER A 154 21.67 2.11 12.55
CA SER A 154 22.08 1.65 11.23
C SER A 154 22.56 0.19 11.29
N VAL A 155 22.13 -0.60 10.32
CA VAL A 155 22.55 -2.01 10.17
C VAL A 155 22.96 -2.27 8.74
N LYS A 156 23.70 -3.37 8.52
CA LYS A 156 24.05 -3.81 7.17
C LYS A 156 22.81 -4.28 6.42
N LEU A 157 22.76 -4.09 5.11
CA LEU A 157 21.65 -4.53 4.26
C LEU A 157 21.35 -6.04 4.43
N SER A 158 22.39 -6.87 4.54
CA SER A 158 22.26 -8.31 4.81
C SER A 158 21.52 -8.66 6.11
N LYS A 159 21.46 -7.73 7.07
CA LYS A 159 20.74 -7.85 8.34
C LYS A 159 19.38 -7.17 8.35
N CYS A 160 19.04 -6.42 7.31
CA CYS A 160 17.72 -5.83 7.16
C CYS A 160 16.69 -6.92 6.82
N ASN A 161 15.46 -6.71 7.26
CA ASN A 161 14.35 -7.56 6.83
C ASN A 161 13.92 -7.15 5.43
N ILE A 162 13.61 -8.15 4.60
CA ILE A 162 12.90 -7.95 3.34
C ILE A 162 11.43 -7.92 3.68
N VAL A 163 10.80 -6.76 3.50
CA VAL A 163 9.43 -6.49 3.98
C VAL A 163 8.41 -6.44 2.86
N LYS A 164 8.86 -6.40 1.61
CA LYS A 164 8.00 -6.42 0.43
C LYS A 164 8.72 -7.10 -0.72
N PHE A 165 7.96 -7.90 -1.46
CA PHE A 165 8.35 -8.40 -2.78
C PHE A 165 7.40 -7.83 -3.83
N LYS A 166 7.94 -7.60 -5.03
CA LYS A 166 7.20 -7.27 -6.24
C LYS A 166 7.63 -8.23 -7.35
N ILE A 167 6.65 -8.93 -7.91
CA ILE A 167 6.82 -9.78 -9.08
C ILE A 167 6.24 -9.02 -10.26
N ILE A 168 7.08 -8.67 -11.22
CA ILE A 168 6.65 -8.08 -12.49
C ILE A 168 6.60 -9.23 -13.48
N ASN A 169 5.40 -9.68 -13.83
CA ASN A 169 5.24 -10.81 -14.72
C ASN A 169 3.94 -10.71 -15.51
N ASP A 170 4.03 -10.02 -16.65
CA ASP A 170 2.92 -9.85 -17.58
C ASP A 170 2.91 -11.02 -18.56
N PHE A 171 1.90 -11.89 -18.41
CA PHE A 171 1.68 -13.04 -19.28
C PHE A 171 1.40 -12.66 -20.73
N TYR A 172 0.65 -11.58 -20.97
CA TYR A 172 0.18 -11.22 -22.30
C TYR A 172 1.27 -10.52 -23.11
N SER A 173 2.17 -9.79 -22.43
CA SER A 173 3.32 -9.15 -23.06
C SER A 173 4.52 -10.08 -23.25
N SER A 174 4.62 -11.19 -22.51
CA SER A 174 5.80 -12.07 -22.54
C SER A 174 5.45 -13.56 -22.27
N PRO A 175 4.70 -14.21 -23.19
CA PRO A 175 4.20 -15.57 -22.97
C PRO A 175 5.29 -16.64 -22.90
N ASP A 176 6.45 -16.43 -23.54
CA ASP A 176 7.51 -17.43 -23.66
C ASP A 176 8.49 -17.45 -22.47
N ASN A 177 8.52 -16.41 -21.65
CA ASN A 177 9.40 -16.27 -20.47
C ASN A 177 8.59 -16.06 -19.18
N PHE A 178 7.38 -16.62 -19.16
CA PHE A 178 6.43 -16.43 -18.08
C PHE A 178 6.65 -17.45 -16.94
N HIS A 179 6.55 -17.00 -15.69
CA HIS A 179 6.66 -17.84 -14.48
C HIS A 179 5.43 -17.65 -13.60
N GLU A 180 4.68 -18.73 -13.35
CA GLU A 180 3.45 -18.65 -12.58
C GLU A 180 3.74 -18.21 -11.15
N PHE A 181 2.99 -17.20 -10.68
CA PHE A 181 2.93 -16.86 -9.27
C PHE A 181 1.55 -17.25 -8.73
N ASN A 182 1.50 -17.58 -7.45
CA ASN A 182 0.27 -17.79 -6.71
C ASN A 182 0.37 -17.08 -5.36
N ILE A 183 -0.33 -15.94 -5.25
CA ILE A 183 -0.37 -15.12 -4.03
C ILE A 183 -1.77 -15.21 -3.45
N ASN A 184 -1.93 -16.02 -2.40
CA ASN A 184 -3.22 -16.26 -1.74
C ASN A 184 -4.35 -16.67 -2.72
N GLY A 185 -4.02 -17.40 -3.78
CA GLY A 185 -4.94 -17.84 -4.83
C GLY A 185 -4.92 -16.97 -6.09
N VAL A 186 -4.33 -15.77 -6.04
CA VAL A 186 -4.20 -14.89 -7.21
C VAL A 186 -3.00 -15.31 -8.05
N ASN A 187 -3.25 -15.62 -9.33
CA ASN A 187 -2.23 -15.86 -10.33
C ASN A 187 -2.38 -14.90 -11.51
N ASN A 188 -1.32 -14.77 -12.30
CA ASN A 188 -1.19 -13.88 -13.44
C ASN A 188 -2.15 -14.13 -14.62
N LYS A 189 -2.84 -15.28 -14.66
CA LYS A 189 -3.80 -15.64 -15.73
C LYS A 189 -5.23 -15.23 -15.39
N MET A 190 -5.47 -14.76 -14.16
CA MET A 190 -6.80 -14.40 -13.68
C MET A 190 -7.26 -13.06 -14.25
N ALA A 191 -8.54 -12.98 -14.59
CA ALA A 191 -9.21 -11.73 -14.90
C ALA A 191 -9.50 -10.94 -13.61
N ILE A 192 -9.76 -9.63 -13.72
CA ILE A 192 -10.03 -8.77 -12.56
C ILE A 192 -11.17 -9.31 -11.69
N THR A 193 -12.23 -9.83 -12.30
CA THR A 193 -13.38 -10.39 -11.58
C THR A 193 -13.00 -11.56 -10.69
N ASP A 194 -12.14 -12.44 -11.17
CA ASP A 194 -11.71 -13.63 -10.42
C ASP A 194 -10.82 -13.24 -9.23
N ILE A 195 -10.05 -12.15 -9.36
CA ILE A 195 -9.24 -11.58 -8.26
C ILE A 195 -10.17 -11.09 -7.15
N ILE A 196 -11.24 -10.38 -7.51
CA ILE A 196 -12.23 -9.87 -6.56
C ILE A 196 -13.00 -11.02 -5.91
N ASP A 197 -13.32 -12.08 -6.64
CA ASP A 197 -13.96 -13.27 -6.05
C ASP A 197 -13.02 -14.02 -5.10
N THR A 198 -11.70 -13.98 -5.34
CA THR A 198 -10.70 -14.68 -4.54
C THR A 198 -10.30 -13.91 -3.28
N LEU A 199 -10.00 -12.62 -3.40
CA LEU A 199 -9.52 -11.77 -2.30
C LEU A 199 -10.64 -10.92 -1.67
N GLY A 200 -11.81 -10.84 -2.30
CA GLY A 200 -12.90 -9.95 -1.94
C GLY A 200 -12.78 -8.57 -2.58
N THR A 201 -13.56 -7.62 -2.06
CA THR A 201 -13.48 -6.21 -2.48
C THR A 201 -12.15 -5.60 -2.05
N PRO A 202 -11.45 -4.86 -2.94
CA PRO A 202 -10.22 -4.17 -2.59
C PRO A 202 -10.45 -3.11 -1.50
N SER A 203 -9.44 -2.93 -0.65
CA SER A 203 -9.36 -1.83 0.34
C SER A 203 -9.22 -0.48 -0.35
N HIS A 204 -8.50 -0.44 -1.46
CA HIS A 204 -8.27 0.77 -2.22
C HIS A 204 -8.10 0.45 -3.72
N PHE A 205 -8.59 1.37 -4.55
CA PHE A 205 -8.53 1.32 -6.00
C PHE A 205 -7.96 2.66 -6.46
N TYR A 206 -6.97 2.64 -7.35
CA TYR A 206 -6.52 3.84 -8.03
C TYR A 206 -5.98 3.58 -9.44
N GLY A 207 -6.40 4.41 -10.39
CA GLY A 207 -5.81 4.48 -11.73
C GLY A 207 -4.57 5.38 -11.73
N ILE A 208 -3.40 4.82 -12.08
CA ILE A 208 -2.15 5.59 -12.23
C ILE A 208 -2.18 6.38 -13.53
N ASP A 209 -2.61 5.72 -14.60
CA ASP A 209 -2.78 6.27 -15.94
C ASP A 209 -3.80 5.42 -16.72
N GLU A 210 -4.09 5.77 -17.97
CA GLU A 210 -5.07 5.08 -18.83
C GLU A 210 -4.76 3.58 -19.03
N SER A 211 -3.54 3.14 -18.72
CA SER A 211 -3.03 1.79 -18.98
C SER A 211 -2.57 1.06 -17.71
N ASN A 212 -2.64 1.69 -16.54
CA ASN A 212 -2.17 1.11 -15.28
C ASN A 212 -3.12 1.41 -14.15
N TYR A 213 -3.67 0.34 -13.59
CA TYR A 213 -4.60 0.35 -12.50
C TYR A 213 -4.07 -0.57 -11.37
N TYR A 214 -4.34 -0.26 -10.09
CA TYR A 214 -4.01 -1.20 -9.01
C TYR A 214 -5.11 -1.38 -7.95
N LEU A 215 -5.26 -2.63 -7.54
CA LEU A 215 -6.10 -3.10 -6.44
C LEU A 215 -5.23 -3.29 -5.20
N ASP A 216 -5.49 -2.50 -4.16
CA ASP A 216 -4.85 -2.66 -2.86
C ASP A 216 -5.75 -3.45 -1.91
N TYR A 217 -5.15 -4.43 -1.24
CA TYR A 217 -5.76 -5.24 -0.20
C TYR A 217 -4.97 -5.09 1.09
N PHE A 218 -5.36 -4.11 1.92
CA PHE A 218 -4.66 -3.83 3.15
C PHE A 218 -5.05 -4.82 4.26
N ILE A 219 -4.07 -5.28 5.03
CA ILE A 219 -4.30 -6.13 6.20
C ILE A 219 -5.04 -5.36 7.30
N SER A 220 -4.79 -4.06 7.43
CA SER A 220 -5.46 -3.24 8.45
C SER A 220 -5.55 -1.77 8.07
N GLN A 221 -6.56 -1.09 8.62
CA GLN A 221 -6.72 0.37 8.48
C GLN A 221 -5.53 1.17 9.01
N ARG A 222 -4.90 0.69 10.09
CA ARG A 222 -3.88 1.46 10.82
C ARG A 222 -2.51 1.39 10.17
N ASP A 223 -2.23 0.34 9.41
CA ASP A 223 -0.99 0.18 8.68
C ASP A 223 -1.28 -0.33 7.26
N ARG A 224 -1.27 0.62 6.32
CA ARG A 224 -1.51 0.38 4.90
C ARG A 224 -0.27 -0.11 4.16
N ARG A 225 0.88 -0.20 4.85
CA ARG A 225 2.12 -0.76 4.26
C ARG A 225 2.06 -2.29 4.15
N ASN A 226 1.07 -2.92 4.79
CA ASN A 226 0.93 -4.37 4.91
C ASN A 226 -0.27 -4.83 4.10
N GLY A 227 -0.05 -5.72 3.14
CA GLY A 227 -1.09 -6.14 2.23
C GLY A 227 -0.58 -6.73 0.93
N ILE A 228 -1.51 -6.89 0.01
CA ILE A 228 -1.28 -7.30 -1.37
C ILE A 228 -1.70 -6.14 -2.27
N THR A 229 -0.88 -5.81 -3.28
CA THR A 229 -1.24 -4.86 -4.33
C THR A 229 -1.15 -5.57 -5.66
N VAL A 230 -2.24 -5.56 -6.44
CA VAL A 230 -2.29 -6.18 -7.77
C VAL A 230 -2.30 -5.08 -8.81
N TYR A 231 -1.33 -5.10 -9.73
CA TYR A 231 -1.22 -4.16 -10.83
C TYR A 231 -1.84 -4.76 -12.07
N ILE A 232 -2.67 -3.99 -12.74
CA ILE A 232 -3.52 -4.43 -13.83
C ILE A 232 -3.39 -3.46 -15.00
N ASN A 233 -3.27 -4.01 -16.20
CA ASN A 233 -3.50 -3.27 -17.43
C ASN A 233 -4.98 -3.42 -17.82
N PRO A 234 -5.78 -2.32 -17.77
CA PRO A 234 -7.21 -2.38 -18.04
C PRO A 234 -7.53 -2.64 -19.53
N SER A 235 -6.59 -2.38 -20.45
CA SER A 235 -6.80 -2.64 -21.88
C SER A 235 -6.87 -4.14 -22.19
N ASP A 236 -6.09 -4.92 -21.44
CA ASP A 236 -5.93 -6.36 -21.65
C ASP A 236 -6.58 -7.21 -20.55
N ASP A 237 -7.23 -6.56 -19.57
CA ASP A 237 -7.81 -7.21 -18.37
C ASP A 237 -6.82 -8.16 -17.69
N ALA A 238 -5.56 -7.71 -17.60
CA ALA A 238 -4.41 -8.55 -17.30
C ALA A 238 -3.62 -8.06 -16.10
N ILE A 239 -3.15 -8.99 -15.26
CA ILE A 239 -2.20 -8.67 -14.18
C ILE A 239 -0.81 -8.46 -14.77
N THR A 240 -0.23 -7.28 -14.53
CA THR A 240 1.13 -6.92 -14.97
C THR A 240 2.17 -7.11 -13.88
N ALA A 241 1.76 -6.94 -12.62
CA ALA A 241 2.60 -7.19 -11.46
C ALA A 241 1.78 -7.48 -10.21
N ILE A 242 2.41 -8.09 -9.21
CA ILE A 242 1.83 -8.27 -7.88
C ILE A 242 2.86 -7.93 -6.82
N GLU A 243 2.42 -7.25 -5.77
CA GLU A 243 3.20 -6.94 -4.58
C GLU A 243 2.57 -7.57 -3.36
N PHE A 244 3.41 -8.05 -2.44
CA PHE A 244 2.96 -8.49 -1.13
C PHE A 244 3.96 -8.03 -0.07
N SER A 245 3.44 -7.58 1.06
CA SER A 245 4.21 -6.83 2.04
C SER A 245 3.76 -7.03 3.47
N TYR A 246 4.75 -7.08 4.37
CA TYR A 246 4.54 -7.19 5.80
C TYR A 246 5.71 -6.56 6.57
N TYR A 247 5.51 -5.31 6.99
CA TYR A 247 6.33 -4.53 7.90
C TYR A 247 5.97 -4.92 9.33
N LYS A 248 6.94 -5.48 10.06
CA LYS A 248 6.88 -5.74 11.50
C LYS A 248 7.41 -4.55 12.30
#